data_AF-A0A520K442-F1
#
_entry.id   AF-A0A520K442-F1
#
_cell.length_a   1.000
_cell.length_b   1.000
_cell.length_c   1.000
_cell.angle_alpha   90.00
_cell.angle_beta   90.00
_cell.angle_gamma   90.00
#
_symmetry.space_group_name_H-M   'P 1'
#
loop_
_entity.id
_entity.type
_entity.pdbx_description
1 polymer ?
#
loop_
_entity_poly.entity_id
_entity_poly.type
_entity_poly.pdbx_seq_one_letter_code
_entity_poly.pdbx_strand_id
1 'polypeptide(L)'
;MADSGDTIVTGCLEQVIKEISVMARLRRGKDAVALIVIIMAVLAVCGCMDRGGDGEPQSVPSPDNRVYPELRNAECVDCHALQYNSLEDGRGKHAPLNCTFCHVQHGYLPDCRDCHPETHGATVIACVSCHPDPHAPVERINNSALNSSRCRSCHVPQYEGIEESGGLHSAFECDHCHIQHGYLPPCSDCHGLPHGDDALDCTSCHDPHKPGSIEFDEHDNSQCARCHSSFIRETFTRKHTRHADIACDMCHPEHAVTMLCIDCHAGHNTGMGMRDCTNCHRIGHVPLEIKYSADTTSSVCVDCHAEPFNMMLQSGSEHAYIECVLCHPEHGTTVTCASVGCHTVDPSHGSGGQCTDCHGQAHDLMVG
;
A
#
# COMPACT_ATOMS: atom_id res chain seq x y z
N MET A 1 74.31 -33.42 -4.05
CA MET A 1 73.60 -33.66 -2.78
C MET A 1 72.17 -33.22 -3.03
N ALA A 2 71.27 -34.19 -3.20
CA ALA A 2 69.86 -33.97 -3.49
C ALA A 2 69.14 -33.73 -2.16
N ASP A 3 68.37 -32.66 -2.08
CA ASP A 3 67.77 -32.17 -0.84
C ASP A 3 66.28 -32.52 -0.74
N SER A 4 65.87 -32.73 0.49
CA SER A 4 64.82 -33.63 0.98
C SER A 4 63.44 -32.96 1.11
N GLY A 5 63.19 -31.88 0.36
CA GLY A 5 62.06 -30.96 0.58
C GLY A 5 60.71 -31.41 -0.01
N ASP A 6 60.72 -32.11 -1.15
CA ASP A 6 59.48 -32.36 -1.92
C ASP A 6 58.61 -33.52 -1.38
N THR A 7 59.17 -34.39 -0.55
CA THR A 7 58.48 -35.57 -0.01
C THR A 7 57.57 -35.27 1.20
N ILE A 8 57.72 -34.13 1.87
CA ILE A 8 56.94 -33.80 3.07
C ILE A 8 55.64 -33.06 2.71
N VAL A 9 55.68 -32.18 1.70
CA VAL A 9 54.52 -31.37 1.27
C VAL A 9 53.45 -32.22 0.59
N THR A 10 53.85 -33.24 -0.16
CA THR A 10 52.94 -34.16 -0.87
C THR A 10 52.20 -35.11 0.08
N GLY A 11 52.87 -35.60 1.14
CA GLY A 11 52.24 -36.50 2.12
C GLY A 11 51.20 -35.82 3.03
N CYS A 12 51.35 -34.52 3.31
CA CYS A 12 50.39 -33.76 4.12
C CYS A 12 49.09 -33.45 3.36
N LEU A 13 49.20 -33.16 2.06
CA LEU A 13 48.05 -32.82 1.22
C LEU A 13 47.14 -34.03 0.95
N GLU A 14 47.72 -35.22 0.74
CA GLU A 14 46.94 -36.46 0.54
C GLU A 14 46.13 -36.87 1.79
N GLN A 15 46.67 -36.64 2.99
CA GLN A 15 45.98 -36.96 4.25
C GLN A 15 44.78 -36.02 4.48
N VAL A 16 44.92 -34.74 4.15
CA VAL A 16 43.85 -33.72 4.28
C VAL A 16 42.71 -33.97 3.29
N ILE A 17 43.02 -34.35 2.05
CA ILE A 17 42.01 -34.67 1.02
C ILE A 17 41.19 -35.92 1.42
N LYS A 18 41.82 -36.91 2.06
CA LYS A 18 41.15 -38.14 2.52
C LYS A 18 40.16 -37.88 3.66
N GLU A 19 40.50 -36.99 4.60
CA GLU A 19 39.64 -36.57 5.72
C GLU A 19 38.43 -35.73 5.24
N ILE A 20 38.65 -34.80 4.29
CA ILE A 20 37.57 -33.99 3.68
C ILE A 20 36.55 -34.88 2.94
N SER A 21 37.02 -35.95 2.31
CA SER A 21 36.17 -36.90 1.56
C SER A 21 35.23 -37.74 2.44
N VAL A 22 35.63 -38.02 3.69
CA VAL A 22 34.81 -38.77 4.66
C VAL A 22 33.77 -37.85 5.30
N MET A 23 34.12 -36.60 5.57
CA MET A 23 33.26 -35.61 6.23
C MET A 23 32.16 -35.04 5.31
N ALA A 24 32.39 -35.02 3.98
CA ALA A 24 31.40 -34.53 3.00
C ALA A 24 30.11 -35.39 2.89
N ARG A 25 30.05 -36.56 3.55
CA ARG A 25 28.85 -37.42 3.57
C ARG A 25 27.85 -37.10 4.68
N LEU A 26 28.13 -36.16 5.59
CA LEU A 26 27.24 -35.83 6.70
C LEU A 26 26.71 -34.38 6.57
N ARG A 27 25.52 -34.22 5.98
CA ARG A 27 24.80 -32.94 5.87
C ARG A 27 24.01 -32.60 7.14
N ARG A 28 24.24 -31.42 7.75
CA ARG A 28 23.27 -30.29 7.90
C ARG A 28 23.77 -29.11 8.76
N GLY A 29 23.83 -27.93 8.15
CA GLY A 29 23.27 -26.66 8.66
C GLY A 29 24.02 -25.88 9.76
N LYS A 30 24.61 -26.50 10.79
CA LYS A 30 25.23 -25.77 11.92
C LYS A 30 26.75 -25.95 12.03
N ASP A 31 27.31 -26.92 11.31
CA ASP A 31 28.73 -27.28 11.44
C ASP A 31 29.65 -26.58 10.41
N ALA A 32 29.09 -25.79 9.48
CA ALA A 32 29.90 -25.03 8.50
C ALA A 32 30.78 -23.96 9.17
N VAL A 33 30.30 -23.36 10.26
CA VAL A 33 31.08 -22.38 11.05
C VAL A 33 32.21 -23.07 11.81
N ALA A 34 31.98 -24.27 12.35
CA ALA A 34 33.01 -25.07 13.01
C ALA A 34 34.11 -25.52 12.03
N LEU A 35 33.73 -25.86 10.79
CA LEU A 35 34.67 -26.24 9.74
C LEU A 35 35.61 -25.09 9.35
N ILE A 36 35.08 -23.86 9.22
CA ILE A 36 35.89 -22.67 8.92
C ILE A 36 36.86 -22.37 10.07
N VAL A 37 36.42 -22.48 11.32
CA VAL A 37 37.27 -22.27 12.49
C VAL A 37 38.38 -23.32 12.58
N ILE A 38 38.10 -24.58 12.24
CA ILE A 38 39.10 -25.66 12.24
C ILE A 38 40.09 -25.49 11.09
N ILE A 39 39.64 -25.09 9.88
CA ILE A 39 40.54 -24.80 8.74
C ILE A 39 41.47 -23.62 9.07
N MET A 40 40.94 -22.56 9.68
CA MET A 40 41.75 -21.41 10.12
C MET A 40 42.76 -21.78 11.22
N ALA A 41 42.39 -22.69 12.13
CA ALA A 41 43.29 -23.18 13.17
C ALA A 41 44.40 -24.09 12.61
N VAL A 42 44.11 -24.94 11.62
CA VAL A 42 45.10 -25.81 10.96
C VAL A 42 46.09 -24.99 10.12
N LEU A 43 45.63 -23.94 9.43
CA LEU A 43 46.50 -23.01 8.71
C LEU A 43 47.44 -22.23 9.66
N ALA A 44 47.00 -21.93 10.88
CA ALA A 44 47.83 -21.29 11.90
C ALA A 44 48.88 -22.24 12.52
N VAL A 45 48.61 -23.55 12.58
CA VAL A 45 49.53 -24.56 13.16
C VAL A 45 50.55 -25.07 12.13
N CYS A 46 50.23 -25.08 10.83
CA CYS A 46 51.11 -25.57 9.77
C CYS A 46 52.18 -24.58 9.28
N GLY A 47 52.32 -23.40 9.87
CA GLY A 47 53.51 -22.56 9.69
C GLY A 47 53.81 -22.07 8.26
N CYS A 48 52.82 -22.04 7.35
CA CYS A 48 53.00 -21.56 5.97
C CYS A 48 52.90 -20.03 5.81
N MET A 49 53.03 -19.25 6.89
CA MET A 49 53.24 -17.80 6.80
C MET A 49 54.73 -17.54 6.72
N ASP A 50 55.26 -17.67 5.51
CA ASP A 50 56.64 -17.31 5.19
C ASP A 50 56.82 -15.80 5.44
N ARG A 51 57.58 -15.46 6.48
CA ARG A 51 58.12 -14.13 6.70
C ARG A 51 59.37 -14.01 5.82
N GLY A 52 59.18 -13.61 4.58
CA GLY A 52 60.26 -13.26 3.65
C GLY A 52 60.10 -11.84 3.14
N GLY A 53 60.92 -10.92 3.64
CA GLY A 53 61.04 -9.57 3.09
C GLY A 53 61.32 -8.52 4.16
N ASP A 54 62.59 -8.37 4.51
CA ASP A 54 63.21 -7.24 5.21
C ASP A 54 63.16 -5.97 4.32
N GLY A 55 61.95 -5.62 3.90
CA GLY A 55 61.62 -4.32 3.36
C GLY A 55 61.32 -3.38 4.53
N GLU A 56 62.23 -2.42 4.75
CA GLU A 56 61.97 -1.21 5.51
C GLU A 56 60.52 -0.72 5.25
N PRO A 57 59.70 -0.38 6.27
CA PRO A 57 58.39 0.19 6.01
C PRO A 57 58.62 1.44 5.16
N GLN A 58 58.27 1.38 3.88
CA GLN A 58 58.31 2.55 3.02
C GLN A 58 57.38 3.56 3.66
N SER A 59 57.97 4.59 4.26
CA SER A 59 57.25 5.77 4.71
C SER A 59 56.38 6.22 3.55
N VAL A 60 55.07 6.33 3.78
CA VAL A 60 54.19 7.04 2.86
C VAL A 60 54.89 8.38 2.55
N PRO A 61 55.26 8.67 1.29
CA PRO A 61 55.97 9.89 0.98
C PRO A 61 55.16 11.07 1.51
N SER A 62 55.83 12.01 2.18
CA SER A 62 55.22 13.29 2.51
C SER A 62 54.61 13.89 1.24
N PRO A 63 53.44 14.56 1.30
CA PRO A 63 52.83 15.16 0.12
C PRO A 63 53.88 16.05 -0.56
N ASP A 64 54.24 15.69 -1.77
CA ASP A 64 55.24 16.41 -2.54
C ASP A 64 54.58 17.68 -3.07
N ASN A 65 54.85 18.82 -2.43
CA ASN A 65 54.29 20.13 -2.79
C ASN A 65 54.81 20.68 -4.12
N ARG A 66 55.39 19.84 -4.99
CA ARG A 66 55.80 20.23 -6.33
C ARG A 66 54.55 20.38 -7.22
N VAL A 67 54.55 21.47 -7.97
CA VAL A 67 53.59 21.72 -9.04
C VAL A 67 54.05 20.94 -10.26
N TYR A 68 53.18 20.09 -10.81
CA TYR A 68 53.50 19.20 -11.91
C TYR A 68 52.68 19.56 -13.16
N PRO A 69 52.96 20.70 -13.82
CA PRO A 69 52.11 21.24 -14.87
C PRO A 69 52.11 20.41 -16.17
N GLU A 70 52.99 19.42 -16.31
CA GLU A 70 53.14 18.62 -17.53
C GLU A 70 52.86 17.12 -17.37
N LEU A 71 52.36 16.68 -16.20
CA LEU A 71 52.03 15.26 -16.02
C LEU A 71 50.77 14.87 -16.81
N ARG A 72 50.82 13.72 -17.46
CA ARG A 72 49.69 13.05 -18.11
C ARG A 72 48.97 12.18 -17.10
N ASN A 73 47.67 11.93 -17.32
CA ASN A 73 46.87 11.05 -16.44
C ASN A 73 47.56 9.70 -16.18
N ALA A 74 48.18 9.12 -17.20
CA ALA A 74 48.91 7.85 -17.13
C ALA A 74 49.96 7.80 -15.99
N GLU A 75 50.62 8.93 -15.72
CA GLU A 75 51.64 9.03 -14.66
C GLU A 75 51.02 9.13 -13.26
N CYS A 76 49.73 9.50 -13.16
CA CYS A 76 48.96 9.46 -11.93
C CYS A 76 48.41 8.05 -11.64
N VAL A 77 48.06 7.28 -12.69
CA VAL A 77 47.43 5.95 -12.58
C VAL A 77 48.31 4.95 -11.85
N ASP A 78 49.63 5.05 -12.02
CA ASP A 78 50.61 4.16 -11.38
C ASP A 78 50.43 4.08 -9.84
N CYS A 79 49.97 5.17 -9.22
CA CYS A 79 49.70 5.24 -7.78
C CYS A 79 48.20 5.42 -7.44
N HIS A 80 47.40 6.01 -8.33
CA HIS A 80 45.99 6.35 -8.12
C HIS A 80 45.05 5.55 -9.03
N ALA A 81 45.37 4.28 -9.27
CA ALA A 81 44.60 3.41 -10.15
C ALA A 81 43.11 3.33 -9.76
N LEU A 82 42.78 3.36 -8.46
CA LEU A 82 41.39 3.32 -7.99
C LEU A 82 40.59 4.56 -8.40
N GLN A 83 41.18 5.76 -8.27
CA GLN A 83 40.55 7.02 -8.65
C GLN A 83 40.45 7.13 -10.17
N TYR A 84 41.49 6.69 -10.88
CA TYR A 84 41.47 6.63 -12.35
C TYR A 84 40.36 5.69 -12.85
N ASN A 85 40.26 4.48 -12.30
CA ASN A 85 39.18 3.56 -12.65
C ASN A 85 37.81 4.12 -12.29
N SER A 86 37.65 4.78 -11.13
CA SER A 86 36.38 5.44 -10.78
C SER A 86 36.01 6.56 -11.75
N LEU A 87 36.99 7.33 -12.23
CA LEU A 87 36.77 8.39 -13.23
C LEU A 87 36.42 7.81 -14.61
N GLU A 88 37.04 6.69 -15.01
CA GLU A 88 36.81 6.01 -16.28
C GLU A 88 35.49 5.21 -16.30
N ASP A 89 35.20 4.48 -15.23
CA ASP A 89 33.97 3.70 -15.02
C ASP A 89 32.77 4.60 -14.66
N GLY A 90 33.06 5.74 -14.03
CA GLY A 90 32.08 6.72 -13.58
C GLY A 90 31.44 7.41 -14.77
N ARG A 91 30.19 7.06 -15.06
CA ARG A 91 29.33 7.63 -16.11
C ARG A 91 28.97 9.12 -15.92
N GLY A 92 29.88 9.92 -15.35
CA GLY A 92 29.71 11.31 -14.99
C GLY A 92 30.50 12.26 -15.89
N LYS A 93 30.22 13.57 -15.75
CA LYS A 93 30.84 14.62 -16.57
C LYS A 93 32.33 14.88 -16.26
N HIS A 94 32.88 14.25 -15.22
CA HIS A 94 34.29 14.35 -14.89
C HIS A 94 35.16 13.34 -15.67
N ALA A 95 34.58 12.25 -16.19
CA ALA A 95 35.27 11.23 -16.97
C ALA A 95 36.19 11.76 -18.09
N PRO A 96 35.82 12.80 -18.88
CA PRO A 96 36.69 13.31 -19.94
C PRO A 96 37.80 14.27 -19.45
N LEU A 97 37.87 14.59 -18.15
CA LEU A 97 38.83 15.55 -17.62
C LEU A 97 40.17 14.89 -17.28
N ASN A 98 41.27 15.62 -17.50
CA ASN A 98 42.58 15.21 -17.00
C ASN A 98 42.69 15.43 -15.49
N CYS A 99 43.44 14.58 -14.77
CA CYS A 99 43.63 14.70 -13.33
C CYS A 99 44.15 16.10 -12.94
N THR A 100 45.05 16.65 -13.75
CA THR A 100 45.66 17.99 -13.57
C THR A 100 44.71 19.16 -13.81
N PHE A 101 43.53 18.92 -14.41
CA PHE A 101 42.48 19.94 -14.53
C PHE A 101 41.95 20.36 -13.13
N CYS A 102 41.78 19.38 -12.25
CA CYS A 102 41.28 19.57 -10.89
C CYS A 102 42.43 19.66 -9.86
N HIS A 103 43.44 18.79 -10.00
CA HIS A 103 44.54 18.65 -9.06
C HIS A 103 45.77 19.39 -9.57
N VAL A 104 45.84 20.70 -9.28
CA VAL A 104 46.95 21.57 -9.69
C VAL A 104 48.27 21.27 -8.99
N GLN A 105 48.22 20.55 -7.87
CA GLN A 105 49.38 20.04 -7.13
C GLN A 105 49.01 18.71 -6.45
N HIS A 106 50.01 17.87 -6.16
CA HIS A 106 49.77 16.59 -5.49
C HIS A 106 49.21 16.81 -4.08
N GLY A 107 48.17 16.05 -3.71
CA GLY A 107 47.48 16.17 -2.43
C GLY A 107 46.52 17.36 -2.29
N TYR A 108 46.40 18.24 -3.29
CA TYR A 108 45.38 19.28 -3.29
C TYR A 108 44.02 18.71 -3.70
N LEU A 109 42.97 19.04 -2.95
CA LEU A 109 41.58 18.70 -3.28
C LEU A 109 40.83 20.01 -3.57
N PRO A 110 40.31 20.22 -4.79
CA PRO A 110 39.56 21.44 -5.12
C PRO A 110 38.24 21.52 -4.35
N ASP A 111 37.76 22.74 -4.09
CA ASP A 111 36.38 22.93 -3.64
C ASP A 111 35.45 22.68 -4.84
N CYS A 112 34.42 21.85 -4.64
CA CYS A 112 33.45 21.54 -5.69
C CYS A 112 32.77 22.81 -6.23
N ARG A 113 32.61 23.84 -5.38
CA ARG A 113 31.95 25.11 -5.72
C ARG A 113 32.75 25.99 -6.67
N ASP A 114 34.05 25.75 -6.81
CA ASP A 114 34.89 26.49 -7.77
C ASP A 114 34.44 26.24 -9.22
N CYS A 115 33.85 25.08 -9.48
CA CYS A 115 33.33 24.69 -10.80
C CYS A 115 31.81 24.48 -10.83
N HIS A 116 31.18 24.14 -9.69
CA HIS A 116 29.76 23.82 -9.59
C HIS A 116 29.00 24.82 -8.69
N PRO A 117 28.97 26.12 -9.02
CA PRO A 117 28.27 27.11 -8.21
C PRO A 117 26.77 26.80 -8.18
N GLU A 118 26.17 26.81 -6.98
CA GLU A 118 24.71 26.80 -6.76
C GLU A 118 23.92 25.57 -7.24
N THR A 119 24.58 24.45 -7.57
CA THR A 119 23.93 23.23 -8.09
C THR A 119 22.79 22.69 -7.19
N HIS A 120 22.89 22.92 -5.88
CA HIS A 120 21.87 22.54 -4.88
C HIS A 120 21.47 23.73 -3.98
N GLY A 121 21.65 24.96 -4.46
CA GLY A 121 21.45 26.19 -3.67
C GLY A 121 22.52 26.43 -2.59
N ALA A 122 22.35 27.50 -1.81
CA ALA A 122 23.34 27.96 -0.83
C ALA A 122 23.40 27.13 0.47
N THR A 123 22.41 26.26 0.69
CA THR A 123 22.24 25.48 1.93
C THR A 123 23.07 24.20 1.95
N VAL A 124 23.52 23.70 0.81
CA VAL A 124 24.31 22.47 0.70
C VAL A 124 25.80 22.78 0.59
N ILE A 125 26.55 22.60 1.68
CA ILE A 125 27.98 22.97 1.75
C ILE A 125 28.94 21.79 1.90
N ALA A 126 28.44 20.57 2.11
CA ALA A 126 29.25 19.36 2.30
C ALA A 126 29.02 18.35 1.17
N CYS A 127 29.48 18.66 -0.04
CA CYS A 127 29.22 17.89 -1.26
C CYS A 127 29.58 16.41 -1.12
N VAL A 128 30.73 16.11 -0.50
CA VAL A 128 31.23 14.75 -0.29
C VAL A 128 30.41 13.93 0.72
N SER A 129 29.53 14.57 1.50
CA SER A 129 28.63 13.81 2.38
C SER A 129 27.56 13.05 1.60
N CYS A 130 27.19 13.56 0.42
CA CYS A 130 26.22 12.93 -0.48
C CYS A 130 26.90 12.30 -1.71
N HIS A 131 27.95 12.93 -2.23
CA HIS A 131 28.76 12.46 -3.36
C HIS A 131 30.13 11.98 -2.86
N PRO A 132 30.21 10.79 -2.22
CA PRO A 132 31.42 10.32 -1.55
C PRO A 132 32.61 10.17 -2.51
N ASP A 133 32.32 9.97 -3.79
CA ASP A 133 33.33 9.94 -4.84
C ASP A 133 33.20 11.16 -5.79
N PRO A 134 34.08 12.17 -5.68
CA PRO A 134 34.07 13.32 -6.58
C PRO A 134 34.59 13.00 -8.00
N HIS A 135 35.22 11.85 -8.23
CA HIS A 135 35.59 11.39 -9.58
C HIS A 135 34.39 10.79 -10.31
N ALA A 136 33.43 10.27 -9.56
CA ALA A 136 32.17 9.75 -10.06
C ALA A 136 30.97 10.36 -9.31
N PRO A 137 30.76 11.69 -9.36
CA PRO A 137 29.75 12.35 -8.52
C PRO A 137 28.31 11.94 -8.88
N VAL A 138 28.10 11.38 -10.06
CA VAL A 138 26.80 10.86 -10.53
C VAL A 138 26.57 9.40 -10.12
N GLU A 139 27.62 8.70 -9.65
CA GLU A 139 27.49 7.38 -9.03
C GLU A 139 26.82 7.55 -7.66
N ARG A 140 25.50 7.56 -7.73
CA ARG A 140 24.50 7.10 -6.77
C ARG A 140 24.78 7.47 -5.32
N ILE A 141 23.98 8.41 -4.82
CA ILE A 141 23.73 8.58 -3.38
C ILE A 141 22.98 7.32 -2.89
N ASN A 142 23.72 6.23 -2.69
CA ASN A 142 23.29 4.95 -2.11
C ASN A 142 24.09 4.71 -0.82
N ASN A 143 24.20 5.77 -0.03
CA ASN A 143 24.95 5.71 1.21
C ASN A 143 23.97 5.59 2.37
N SER A 144 23.82 4.37 2.89
CA SER A 144 23.10 4.08 4.14
C SER A 144 23.67 4.82 5.35
N ALA A 145 24.81 5.51 5.22
CA ALA A 145 25.35 6.42 6.25
C ALA A 145 24.76 7.84 6.20
N LEU A 146 23.90 8.15 5.21
CA LEU A 146 23.13 9.38 5.23
C LEU A 146 22.02 9.26 6.27
N ASN A 147 22.18 9.96 7.38
CA ASN A 147 21.08 10.19 8.31
C ASN A 147 19.94 10.90 7.56
N SER A 148 18.73 10.36 7.68
CA SER A 148 17.50 10.87 7.07
C SER A 148 17.30 12.38 7.29
N SER A 149 17.70 12.93 8.43
CA SER A 149 17.67 14.38 8.70
C SER A 149 18.36 15.25 7.63
N ARG A 150 19.31 14.70 6.86
CA ARG A 150 19.94 15.40 5.73
C ARG A 150 18.98 15.56 4.55
N CYS A 151 18.13 14.57 4.30
CA CYS A 151 17.09 14.60 3.26
C CYS A 151 16.04 15.69 3.52
N ARG A 152 15.67 15.88 4.81
CA ARG A 152 14.65 16.86 5.22
C ARG A 152 14.93 18.28 4.74
N SER A 153 16.21 18.68 4.66
CA SER A 153 16.59 20.03 4.22
C SER A 153 16.07 20.39 2.81
N CYS A 154 15.81 19.38 1.97
CA CYS A 154 15.28 19.55 0.62
C CYS A 154 13.86 18.97 0.46
N HIS A 155 13.51 17.96 1.25
CA HIS A 155 12.23 17.24 1.20
C HIS A 155 11.28 17.61 2.34
N VAL A 156 11.24 18.89 2.74
CA VAL A 156 10.42 19.37 3.85
C VAL A 156 8.95 18.90 3.73
N PRO A 157 8.26 19.08 2.58
CA PRO A 157 6.85 18.68 2.48
C PRO A 157 6.62 17.18 2.64
N GLN A 158 7.55 16.34 2.18
CA GLN A 158 7.45 14.88 2.32
C GLN A 158 7.65 14.43 3.77
N TYR A 159 8.58 15.07 4.49
CA TYR A 159 8.76 14.84 5.92
C TYR A 159 7.52 15.24 6.71
N GLU A 160 7.01 16.45 6.47
CA GLU A 160 5.80 16.94 7.13
C GLU A 160 4.61 16.03 6.80
N GLY A 161 4.45 15.59 5.55
CA GLY A 161 3.39 14.66 5.16
C GLY A 161 3.42 13.31 5.90
N ILE A 162 4.60 12.71 6.09
CA ILE A 162 4.75 11.46 6.87
C ILE A 162 4.52 11.71 8.37
N GLU A 163 5.05 12.82 8.90
CA GLU A 163 4.88 13.19 10.32
C GLU A 163 3.39 13.44 10.64
N GLU A 164 2.66 14.13 9.78
CA GLU A 164 1.24 14.46 9.93
C GLU A 164 0.30 13.27 9.69
N SER A 165 0.55 12.48 8.64
CA SER A 165 -0.32 11.34 8.30
C SER A 165 -0.21 10.17 9.28
N GLY A 166 0.95 10.03 9.93
CA GLY A 166 1.19 8.96 10.88
C GLY A 166 1.19 7.57 10.25
N GLY A 167 0.78 6.56 11.02
CA GLY A 167 0.73 5.17 10.58
C GLY A 167 2.09 4.48 10.57
N LEU A 168 2.21 3.38 9.82
CA LEU A 168 3.41 2.53 9.83
C LEU A 168 4.56 3.09 8.97
N HIS A 169 4.27 3.95 8.00
CA HIS A 169 5.31 4.51 7.14
C HIS A 169 6.22 5.50 7.89
N SER A 170 5.72 6.14 8.95
CA SER A 170 6.54 7.00 9.82
C SER A 170 7.56 6.24 10.68
N ALA A 171 7.46 4.91 10.74
CA ALA A 171 8.44 4.05 11.40
C ALA A 171 9.66 3.74 10.51
N PHE A 172 9.62 4.10 9.23
CA PHE A 172 10.71 3.87 8.29
C PHE A 172 11.47 5.15 7.99
N GLU A 173 12.78 5.01 7.83
CA GLU A 173 13.63 6.05 7.27
C GLU A 173 13.43 6.12 5.75
N CYS A 174 13.71 7.27 5.13
CA CYS A 174 13.44 7.49 3.71
C CYS A 174 14.18 6.51 2.78
N ASP A 175 15.36 6.05 3.17
CA ASP A 175 16.20 5.11 2.41
C ASP A 175 15.64 3.67 2.41
N HIS A 176 14.67 3.37 3.28
CA HIS A 176 13.95 2.09 3.25
C HIS A 176 13.22 1.90 1.92
N CYS A 177 12.61 2.97 1.41
CA CYS A 177 11.89 2.98 0.14
C CYS A 177 12.75 3.59 -0.98
N HIS A 178 13.39 4.73 -0.71
CA HIS A 178 14.26 5.41 -1.66
C HIS A 178 15.70 4.91 -1.54
N ILE A 179 15.92 3.67 -1.99
CA ILE A 179 17.24 2.99 -1.99
C ILE A 179 18.33 3.76 -2.75
N GLN A 180 17.91 4.72 -3.58
CA GLN A 180 18.79 5.63 -4.27
C GLN A 180 18.09 6.98 -4.43
N HIS A 181 18.82 8.08 -4.23
CA HIS A 181 18.27 9.41 -4.50
C HIS A 181 17.81 9.54 -5.96
N GLY A 182 16.56 9.97 -6.15
CA GLY A 182 15.87 10.06 -7.46
C GLY A 182 15.15 8.78 -7.90
N TYR A 183 15.30 7.67 -7.19
CA TYR A 183 14.50 6.47 -7.42
C TYR A 183 13.13 6.61 -6.74
N LEU A 184 12.06 6.33 -7.49
CA LEU A 184 10.70 6.28 -6.98
C LEU A 184 10.24 4.80 -6.98
N PRO A 185 10.10 4.17 -5.81
CA PRO A 185 9.62 2.79 -5.74
C PRO A 185 8.12 2.72 -6.10
N PRO A 186 7.69 1.70 -6.85
CA PRO A 186 6.27 1.44 -7.01
C PRO A 186 5.67 0.93 -5.70
N CYS A 187 4.47 1.39 -5.35
CA CYS A 187 3.79 0.97 -4.12
C CYS A 187 3.56 -0.55 -4.05
N SER A 188 3.43 -1.18 -5.22
CA SER A 188 3.20 -2.62 -5.37
C SER A 188 4.35 -3.49 -4.88
N ASP A 189 5.56 -2.94 -4.74
CA ASP A 189 6.72 -3.67 -4.20
C ASP A 189 6.47 -4.14 -2.76
N CYS A 190 5.59 -3.46 -2.02
CA CYS A 190 5.21 -3.82 -0.66
C CYS A 190 3.71 -4.10 -0.49
N HIS A 191 2.84 -3.34 -1.16
CA HIS A 191 1.39 -3.33 -0.90
C HIS A 191 0.56 -4.20 -1.86
N GLY A 192 1.18 -4.81 -2.88
CA GLY A 192 0.42 -5.50 -3.93
C GLY A 192 -0.55 -4.56 -4.65
N LEU A 193 -1.73 -5.08 -5.04
CA LEU A 193 -2.81 -4.32 -5.68
C LEU A 193 -4.08 -4.34 -4.82
N PRO A 194 -4.20 -3.45 -3.80
CA PRO A 194 -5.33 -3.46 -2.88
C PRO A 194 -6.67 -3.14 -3.56
N HIS A 195 -6.62 -2.46 -4.71
CA HIS A 195 -7.79 -2.12 -5.54
C HIS A 195 -7.95 -3.04 -6.75
N GLY A 196 -7.20 -4.15 -6.82
CA GLY A 196 -7.17 -5.02 -8.00
C GLY A 196 -6.58 -4.32 -9.24
N ASP A 197 -6.99 -4.78 -10.42
CA ASP A 197 -6.47 -4.27 -11.70
C ASP A 197 -7.14 -2.96 -12.15
N ASP A 198 -8.18 -2.51 -11.44
CA ASP A 198 -9.00 -1.35 -11.81
C ASP A 198 -8.33 0.00 -11.47
N ALA A 199 -7.34 0.01 -10.56
CA ALA A 199 -6.60 1.21 -10.17
C ALA A 199 -5.10 0.91 -10.03
N LEU A 200 -4.36 1.07 -11.14
CA LEU A 200 -2.91 0.83 -11.20
C LEU A 200 -2.07 2.10 -10.95
N ASP A 201 -2.65 3.29 -11.10
CA ASP A 201 -1.96 4.55 -10.79
C ASP A 201 -2.29 4.99 -9.36
N CYS A 202 -1.57 4.44 -8.39
CA CYS A 202 -1.75 4.74 -6.97
C CYS A 202 -1.61 6.24 -6.68
N THR A 203 -0.67 6.91 -7.37
CA THR A 203 -0.30 8.30 -7.12
C THR A 203 -1.31 9.31 -7.64
N SER A 204 -2.23 8.89 -8.51
CA SER A 204 -3.35 9.72 -8.95
C SER A 204 -4.37 10.03 -7.85
N CYS A 205 -4.40 9.21 -6.80
CA CYS A 205 -5.35 9.33 -5.69
C CYS A 205 -4.65 9.45 -4.33
N HIS A 206 -3.51 8.78 -4.15
CA HIS A 206 -2.78 8.75 -2.89
C HIS A 206 -1.47 9.54 -3.03
N ASP A 207 -1.18 10.38 -2.06
CA ASP A 207 0.18 10.86 -1.87
C ASP A 207 1.01 9.74 -1.20
N PRO A 208 2.11 9.26 -1.81
CA PRO A 208 2.96 8.20 -1.24
C PRO A 208 3.50 8.49 0.16
N HIS A 209 3.58 9.76 0.54
CA HIS A 209 4.06 10.21 1.85
C HIS A 209 2.93 10.43 2.86
N LYS A 210 1.67 10.34 2.43
CA LYS A 210 0.47 10.32 3.27
C LYS A 210 -0.61 9.39 2.67
N PRO A 211 -0.32 8.09 2.47
CA PRO A 211 -1.17 7.23 1.64
C PRO A 211 -2.57 6.98 2.22
N GLY A 212 -2.78 7.18 3.52
CA GLY A 212 -4.11 7.11 4.14
C GLY A 212 -4.98 8.36 3.90
N SER A 213 -4.38 9.47 3.45
CA SER A 213 -5.06 10.72 3.21
C SER A 213 -5.44 10.83 1.74
N ILE A 214 -6.72 10.64 1.45
CA ILE A 214 -7.30 10.94 0.15
C ILE A 214 -8.22 12.15 0.32
N GLU A 215 -7.99 13.18 -0.48
CA GLU A 215 -8.90 14.30 -0.62
C GLU A 215 -9.64 14.12 -1.94
N PHE A 216 -10.97 14.12 -1.88
CA PHE A 216 -11.82 14.14 -3.07
C PHE A 216 -12.31 15.57 -3.28
N ASP A 217 -12.49 15.97 -4.54
CA ASP A 217 -13.18 17.25 -4.81
C ASP A 217 -14.63 17.14 -4.33
N GLU A 218 -15.00 18.01 -3.41
CA GLU A 218 -16.35 18.12 -2.91
C GLU A 218 -17.30 18.37 -4.10
N HIS A 219 -18.48 17.78 -4.08
CA HIS A 219 -19.51 17.91 -5.11
C HIS A 219 -19.23 17.27 -6.49
N ASP A 220 -18.12 16.55 -6.70
CA ASP A 220 -17.85 15.81 -7.94
C ASP A 220 -18.09 14.29 -7.80
N ASN A 221 -19.34 13.87 -8.05
CA ASN A 221 -19.73 12.46 -8.04
C ASN A 221 -18.95 11.57 -9.02
N SER A 222 -18.31 12.15 -10.04
CA SER A 222 -17.54 11.37 -11.02
C SER A 222 -16.28 10.74 -10.42
N GLN A 223 -15.73 11.35 -9.37
CA GLN A 223 -14.57 10.81 -8.65
C GLN A 223 -14.97 9.58 -7.82
N CYS A 224 -16.13 9.61 -7.17
CA CYS A 224 -16.69 8.47 -6.48
C CYS A 224 -16.94 7.30 -7.45
N ALA A 225 -17.41 7.62 -8.66
CA ALA A 225 -17.68 6.63 -9.70
C ALA A 225 -16.43 5.90 -10.22
N ARG A 226 -15.21 6.43 -10.00
CA ARG A 226 -13.98 5.71 -10.35
C ARG A 226 -13.85 4.38 -9.59
N CYS A 227 -14.30 4.34 -8.34
CA CYS A 227 -14.23 3.16 -7.49
C CYS A 227 -15.61 2.50 -7.29
N HIS A 228 -16.68 3.29 -7.25
CA HIS A 228 -18.04 2.81 -6.99
C HIS A 228 -18.89 2.66 -8.26
N SER A 229 -18.27 2.53 -9.44
CA SER A 229 -18.97 2.46 -10.74
C SER A 229 -20.06 1.38 -10.79
N SER A 230 -19.74 0.16 -10.31
CA SER A 230 -20.68 -0.96 -10.27
C SER A 230 -21.86 -0.64 -9.36
N PHE A 231 -21.58 -0.17 -8.15
CA PHE A 231 -22.58 0.18 -7.15
C PHE A 231 -23.48 1.33 -7.60
N ILE A 232 -22.92 2.43 -8.10
CA ILE A 232 -23.64 3.60 -8.61
C ILE A 232 -24.55 3.19 -9.76
N ARG A 233 -24.00 2.45 -10.74
CA ARG A 233 -24.77 1.97 -11.89
C ARG A 233 -25.91 1.06 -11.42
N GLU A 234 -25.64 0.09 -10.58
CA GLU A 234 -26.65 -0.87 -10.15
C GLU A 234 -27.72 -0.24 -9.26
N THR A 235 -27.36 0.65 -8.36
CA THR A 235 -28.27 1.20 -7.37
C THR A 235 -29.12 2.32 -7.96
N PHE A 236 -28.49 3.32 -8.57
CA PHE A 236 -29.20 4.51 -9.04
C PHE A 236 -29.89 4.31 -10.39
N THR A 237 -29.37 3.47 -11.29
CA THR A 237 -30.05 3.21 -12.58
C THR A 237 -31.33 2.38 -12.40
N ARG A 238 -31.41 1.51 -11.39
CA ARG A 238 -32.57 0.63 -11.17
C ARG A 238 -33.76 1.36 -10.55
N LYS A 239 -33.52 2.28 -9.61
CA LYS A 239 -34.53 3.00 -8.84
C LYS A 239 -34.05 4.42 -8.59
N HIS A 240 -34.31 5.32 -9.54
CA HIS A 240 -33.91 6.73 -9.38
C HIS A 240 -34.68 7.37 -8.22
N THR A 241 -33.97 7.83 -7.20
CA THR A 241 -34.51 8.65 -6.11
C THR A 241 -33.79 9.99 -6.08
N ARG A 242 -34.29 10.97 -5.32
CA ARG A 242 -33.60 12.26 -5.14
C ARG A 242 -32.17 12.11 -4.61
N HIS A 243 -31.85 11.02 -3.91
CA HIS A 243 -30.49 10.76 -3.43
C HIS A 243 -29.50 10.47 -4.57
N ALA A 244 -29.99 10.11 -5.77
CA ALA A 244 -29.15 9.97 -6.96
C ALA A 244 -28.76 11.32 -7.58
N ASP A 245 -29.49 12.40 -7.24
CA ASP A 245 -29.31 13.74 -7.81
C ASP A 245 -28.48 14.67 -6.91
N ILE A 246 -28.17 14.25 -5.68
CA ILE A 246 -27.33 15.03 -4.75
C ILE A 246 -25.88 14.58 -4.84
N ALA A 247 -24.98 15.44 -4.39
CA ALA A 247 -23.58 15.08 -4.31
C ALA A 247 -23.34 14.02 -3.22
N CYS A 248 -22.42 13.07 -3.46
CA CYS A 248 -22.18 11.94 -2.55
C CYS A 248 -21.68 12.40 -1.18
N ASP A 249 -20.86 13.45 -1.15
CA ASP A 249 -20.30 14.09 0.05
C ASP A 249 -21.35 14.69 0.98
N MET A 250 -22.54 15.05 0.47
CA MET A 250 -23.67 15.49 1.29
C MET A 250 -24.10 14.45 2.33
N CYS A 251 -23.91 13.15 2.03
CA CYS A 251 -24.16 12.06 2.97
C CYS A 251 -22.87 11.37 3.44
N HIS A 252 -21.79 11.47 2.65
CA HIS A 252 -20.47 10.90 2.93
C HIS A 252 -19.43 12.01 3.11
N PRO A 253 -19.48 12.78 4.21
CA PRO A 253 -18.62 13.95 4.41
C PRO A 253 -17.13 13.59 4.46
N GLU A 254 -16.83 12.34 4.82
CA GLU A 254 -15.52 11.75 4.71
C GLU A 254 -15.66 10.39 4.02
N HIS A 255 -14.63 9.97 3.29
CA HIS A 255 -14.65 8.67 2.63
C HIS A 255 -14.81 7.54 3.66
N ALA A 256 -15.73 6.62 3.38
CA ALA A 256 -16.18 5.55 4.28
C ALA A 256 -16.88 6.00 5.58
N VAL A 257 -17.21 7.29 5.72
CA VAL A 257 -18.08 7.83 6.78
C VAL A 257 -19.45 8.11 6.18
N THR A 258 -20.53 7.91 6.94
CA THR A 258 -21.91 8.18 6.49
C THR A 258 -22.68 8.89 7.58
N MET A 259 -23.43 9.93 7.21
CA MET A 259 -24.35 10.65 8.09
C MET A 259 -25.53 9.79 8.54
N LEU A 260 -26.23 10.21 9.60
CA LEU A 260 -27.46 9.53 10.01
C LEU A 260 -28.63 10.04 9.18
N CYS A 261 -29.58 9.16 8.83
CA CYS A 261 -30.80 9.54 8.11
C CYS A 261 -31.58 10.64 8.85
N ILE A 262 -31.60 10.56 10.19
CA ILE A 262 -32.35 11.48 11.06
C ILE A 262 -31.77 12.90 11.11
N ASP A 263 -30.54 13.10 10.62
CA ASP A 263 -29.93 14.42 10.53
C ASP A 263 -30.62 15.28 9.45
N CYS A 264 -31.34 14.64 8.51
CA CYS A 264 -32.07 15.30 7.43
C CYS A 264 -33.55 14.91 7.34
N HIS A 265 -33.92 13.69 7.75
CA HIS A 265 -35.27 13.16 7.64
C HIS A 265 -35.93 12.94 9.00
N ALA A 266 -37.16 13.41 9.15
CA ALA A 266 -37.97 13.06 10.32
C ALA A 266 -38.45 11.61 10.24
N GLY A 267 -38.43 10.90 11.37
CA GLY A 267 -39.03 9.57 11.49
C GLY A 267 -40.56 9.62 11.32
N HIS A 268 -41.14 8.49 10.89
CA HIS A 268 -42.60 8.38 10.69
C HIS A 268 -43.36 8.11 11.99
N ASN A 269 -42.65 7.83 13.10
CA ASN A 269 -43.24 7.78 14.44
C ASN A 269 -42.30 8.35 15.52
N THR A 270 -42.90 8.65 16.68
CA THR A 270 -42.20 9.30 17.79
C THR A 270 -41.16 8.35 18.39
N GLY A 271 -39.89 8.77 18.39
CA GLY A 271 -38.80 8.03 19.02
C GLY A 271 -38.06 7.05 18.10
N MET A 272 -38.40 7.00 16.80
CA MET A 272 -37.62 6.27 15.78
C MET A 272 -36.16 6.75 15.77
N GLY A 273 -35.24 5.81 15.92
CA GLY A 273 -33.81 6.03 15.74
C GLY A 273 -33.30 5.50 14.40
N MET A 274 -32.01 5.72 14.12
CA MET A 274 -31.37 5.30 12.86
C MET A 274 -31.56 3.81 12.52
N ARG A 275 -31.51 2.93 13.52
CA ARG A 275 -31.69 1.48 13.32
C ARG A 275 -33.08 1.14 12.81
N ASP A 276 -34.09 1.87 13.26
CA ASP A 276 -35.48 1.65 12.89
C ASP A 276 -35.72 2.02 11.43
N CYS A 277 -35.02 3.05 10.93
CA CYS A 277 -35.03 3.40 9.51
C CYS A 277 -34.58 2.21 8.66
N THR A 278 -33.45 1.57 9.03
CA THR A 278 -32.84 0.48 8.26
C THR A 278 -33.60 -0.85 8.32
N ASN A 279 -34.56 -0.99 9.25
CA ASN A 279 -35.45 -2.16 9.30
C ASN A 279 -36.42 -2.20 8.12
N CYS A 280 -36.69 -1.05 7.49
CA CYS A 280 -37.57 -0.92 6.34
C CYS A 280 -36.83 -0.36 5.12
N HIS A 281 -36.06 0.71 5.29
CA HIS A 281 -35.28 1.38 4.24
C HIS A 281 -33.86 0.82 4.20
N ARG A 282 -33.60 -0.14 3.32
CA ARG A 282 -32.31 -0.87 3.35
C ARG A 282 -31.08 -0.01 3.11
N ILE A 283 -31.16 0.96 2.21
CA ILE A 283 -30.03 1.76 1.78
C ILE A 283 -30.47 3.19 1.49
N GLY A 284 -29.70 4.17 2.01
CA GLY A 284 -29.98 5.61 1.83
C GLY A 284 -29.94 6.06 0.37
N HIS A 285 -29.27 5.32 -0.50
CA HIS A 285 -29.23 5.59 -1.95
C HIS A 285 -30.58 5.35 -2.64
N VAL A 286 -31.39 4.39 -2.17
CA VAL A 286 -32.73 4.09 -2.71
C VAL A 286 -33.74 3.81 -1.58
N PRO A 287 -34.07 4.82 -0.75
CA PRO A 287 -34.92 4.63 0.42
C PRO A 287 -36.33 4.16 0.07
N LEU A 288 -36.78 4.32 -1.18
CA LEU A 288 -38.08 3.83 -1.65
C LEU A 288 -38.13 2.30 -1.82
N GLU A 289 -36.99 1.59 -1.74
CA GLU A 289 -36.97 0.13 -1.67
C GLU A 289 -37.24 -0.34 -0.23
N ILE A 290 -38.52 -0.47 0.09
CA ILE A 290 -38.98 -0.93 1.40
C ILE A 290 -38.89 -2.45 1.48
N LYS A 291 -38.16 -2.96 2.48
CA LYS A 291 -38.12 -4.37 2.85
C LYS A 291 -38.22 -4.48 4.36
N TYR A 292 -39.14 -5.30 4.82
CA TYR A 292 -39.33 -5.63 6.23
C TYR A 292 -39.16 -7.13 6.45
N SER A 293 -39.05 -7.54 7.71
CA SER A 293 -38.95 -8.95 8.10
C SER A 293 -40.34 -9.56 8.34
N ALA A 294 -40.44 -10.88 8.28
CA ALA A 294 -41.70 -11.62 8.46
C ALA A 294 -42.27 -11.54 9.90
N ASP A 295 -41.51 -11.03 10.85
CA ASP A 295 -41.91 -10.75 12.24
C ASP A 295 -42.29 -9.28 12.49
N THR A 296 -42.32 -8.46 11.44
CA THR A 296 -42.74 -7.06 11.56
C THR A 296 -44.22 -6.97 11.96
N THR A 297 -44.51 -6.23 13.02
CA THR A 297 -45.87 -6.06 13.54
C THR A 297 -46.65 -5.05 12.71
N SER A 298 -47.96 -5.29 12.59
CA SER A 298 -48.89 -4.47 11.82
C SER A 298 -48.94 -3.02 12.28
N SER A 299 -48.66 -2.77 13.57
CA SER A 299 -48.60 -1.43 14.15
C SER A 299 -47.66 -0.49 13.38
N VAL A 300 -46.56 -1.00 12.82
CA VAL A 300 -45.60 -0.21 12.03
C VAL A 300 -46.18 0.12 10.65
N CYS A 301 -47.02 -0.76 10.10
CA CYS A 301 -47.67 -0.54 8.80
C CYS A 301 -48.77 0.52 8.89
N VAL A 302 -49.49 0.61 10.03
CA VAL A 302 -50.62 1.54 10.23
C VAL A 302 -50.20 3.00 10.09
N ASP A 303 -48.95 3.35 10.45
CA ASP A 303 -48.42 4.72 10.31
C ASP A 303 -48.51 5.23 8.86
N CYS A 304 -48.43 4.33 7.86
CA CYS A 304 -48.60 4.66 6.44
C CYS A 304 -49.93 4.13 5.84
N HIS A 305 -50.45 3.02 6.37
CA HIS A 305 -51.61 2.28 5.85
C HIS A 305 -52.78 2.28 6.84
N ALA A 306 -53.10 3.44 7.40
CA ALA A 306 -54.22 3.58 8.34
C ALA A 306 -55.57 3.16 7.74
N GLU A 307 -55.77 3.41 6.44
CA GLU A 307 -57.03 3.12 5.76
C GLU A 307 -57.32 1.60 5.67
N PRO A 308 -56.44 0.74 5.08
CA PRO A 308 -56.63 -0.71 5.11
C PRO A 308 -56.82 -1.31 6.51
N PHE A 309 -56.07 -0.80 7.50
CA PHE A 309 -56.19 -1.24 8.89
C PHE A 309 -57.57 -0.92 9.47
N ASN A 310 -58.07 0.29 9.24
CA ASN A 310 -59.40 0.70 9.68
C ASN A 310 -60.52 -0.08 8.97
N MET A 311 -60.36 -0.40 7.67
CA MET A 311 -61.31 -1.26 6.96
C MET A 311 -61.38 -2.66 7.61
N MET A 312 -60.22 -3.28 7.88
CA MET A 312 -60.19 -4.60 8.52
C MET A 312 -60.86 -4.58 9.89
N LEU A 313 -60.54 -3.58 10.72
CA LEU A 313 -61.18 -3.43 12.04
C LEU A 313 -62.69 -3.25 11.95
N GLN A 314 -63.19 -2.52 10.94
CA GLN A 314 -64.62 -2.27 10.75
C GLN A 314 -65.36 -3.46 10.12
N SER A 315 -64.66 -4.31 9.38
CA SER A 315 -65.24 -5.49 8.72
C SER A 315 -65.82 -6.51 9.71
N GLY A 316 -65.30 -6.52 10.94
CA GLY A 316 -65.62 -7.49 11.98
C GLY A 316 -65.06 -8.90 11.71
N SER A 317 -64.33 -9.12 10.62
CA SER A 317 -63.77 -10.42 10.25
C SER A 317 -62.56 -10.80 11.09
N GLU A 318 -62.26 -12.10 11.13
CA GLU A 318 -61.06 -12.64 11.79
C GLU A 318 -59.75 -12.12 11.16
N HIS A 319 -59.79 -11.60 9.92
CA HIS A 319 -58.63 -10.96 9.29
C HIS A 319 -58.12 -9.75 10.09
N ALA A 320 -58.97 -9.11 10.89
CA ALA A 320 -58.58 -8.01 11.77
C ALA A 320 -57.54 -8.39 12.84
N TYR A 321 -57.35 -9.69 13.11
CA TYR A 321 -56.41 -10.21 14.12
C TYR A 321 -55.15 -10.84 13.53
N ILE A 322 -54.94 -10.71 12.21
CA ILE A 322 -53.80 -11.28 11.50
C ILE A 322 -52.77 -10.19 11.20
N GLU A 323 -51.48 -10.52 11.33
CA GLU A 323 -50.40 -9.58 11.00
C GLU A 323 -50.33 -9.29 9.50
N CYS A 324 -50.15 -8.02 9.11
CA CYS A 324 -50.11 -7.59 7.70
C CYS A 324 -49.09 -8.39 6.87
N VAL A 325 -47.95 -8.72 7.46
CA VAL A 325 -46.84 -9.45 6.80
C VAL A 325 -47.20 -10.87 6.37
N LEU A 326 -48.24 -11.49 6.97
CA LEU A 326 -48.71 -12.80 6.52
C LEU A 326 -49.41 -12.74 5.16
N CYS A 327 -50.08 -11.62 4.88
CA CYS A 327 -50.73 -11.36 3.60
C CYS A 327 -49.80 -10.63 2.62
N HIS A 328 -48.88 -9.82 3.14
CA HIS A 328 -47.94 -8.99 2.39
C HIS A 328 -46.50 -9.42 2.74
N PRO A 329 -45.98 -10.52 2.18
CA PRO A 329 -44.64 -11.01 2.51
C PRO A 329 -43.54 -10.07 2.00
N GLU A 330 -43.81 -9.30 0.96
CA GLU A 330 -42.96 -8.23 0.45
C GLU A 330 -43.78 -6.96 0.25
N HIS A 331 -43.17 -5.80 0.49
CA HIS A 331 -43.87 -4.52 0.37
C HIS A 331 -44.40 -4.32 -1.06
N GLY A 332 -45.70 -4.00 -1.17
CA GLY A 332 -46.39 -3.85 -2.46
C GLY A 332 -46.79 -5.16 -3.13
N THR A 333 -46.64 -6.31 -2.46
CA THR A 333 -47.12 -7.61 -2.93
C THR A 333 -48.23 -8.14 -2.03
N THR A 334 -49.06 -9.04 -2.55
CA THR A 334 -50.07 -9.77 -1.79
C THR A 334 -49.97 -11.26 -2.09
N VAL A 335 -50.28 -12.08 -1.10
CA VAL A 335 -50.57 -13.50 -1.32
C VAL A 335 -51.99 -13.65 -1.87
N THR A 336 -52.24 -14.76 -2.55
CA THR A 336 -53.60 -15.15 -2.92
C THR A 336 -54.29 -15.78 -1.71
N CYS A 337 -55.63 -15.73 -1.66
CA CYS A 337 -56.42 -16.27 -0.55
C CYS A 337 -56.10 -17.76 -0.25
N ALA A 338 -55.79 -18.53 -1.29
CA ALA A 338 -55.48 -19.96 -1.19
C ALA A 338 -53.98 -20.28 -1.03
N SER A 339 -53.05 -19.39 -1.39
CA SER A 339 -51.62 -19.74 -1.54
C SER A 339 -50.87 -19.97 -0.23
N VAL A 340 -51.38 -19.46 0.89
CA VAL A 340 -50.74 -19.59 2.22
C VAL A 340 -51.42 -20.63 3.10
N GLY A 341 -52.35 -21.42 2.55
CA GLY A 341 -53.07 -22.45 3.30
C GLY A 341 -54.10 -21.91 4.29
N CYS A 342 -54.39 -20.61 4.26
CA CYS A 342 -55.41 -19.98 5.11
C CYS A 342 -56.84 -20.34 4.68
N HIS A 343 -57.12 -20.39 3.38
CA HIS A 343 -58.44 -20.72 2.84
C HIS A 343 -58.40 -21.97 1.97
N THR A 344 -59.44 -22.80 2.10
CA THR A 344 -59.68 -23.92 1.18
C THR A 344 -60.78 -23.53 0.20
N VAL A 345 -60.54 -23.76 -1.09
CA VAL A 345 -61.53 -23.45 -2.14
C VAL A 345 -62.45 -24.65 -2.29
N ASP A 346 -63.74 -24.43 -2.03
CA ASP A 346 -64.75 -25.48 -2.21
C ASP A 346 -64.82 -25.92 -3.68
N PRO A 347 -64.96 -27.23 -3.99
CA PRO A 347 -65.05 -27.72 -5.37
C PRO A 347 -66.19 -27.13 -6.20
N SER A 348 -67.20 -26.53 -5.57
CA SER A 348 -68.33 -25.85 -6.19
C SER A 348 -67.96 -24.47 -6.75
N HIS A 349 -66.84 -23.88 -6.34
CA HIS A 349 -66.30 -22.68 -6.98
C HIS A 349 -65.72 -23.09 -8.33
N GLY A 350 -66.31 -22.57 -9.42
CA GLY A 350 -65.84 -22.79 -10.78
C GLY A 350 -64.42 -22.25 -10.99
N SER A 351 -63.78 -22.63 -12.10
CA SER A 351 -62.39 -22.28 -12.42
C SER A 351 -62.17 -20.84 -12.94
N GLY A 352 -63.14 -19.94 -12.79
CA GLY A 352 -63.10 -18.61 -13.40
C GLY A 352 -63.42 -17.48 -12.41
N GLY A 353 -62.48 -16.54 -12.26
CA GLY A 353 -62.65 -15.31 -11.47
C GLY A 353 -61.62 -15.18 -10.34
N GLN A 354 -61.30 -13.93 -9.95
CA GLN A 354 -60.59 -13.67 -8.69
C GLN A 354 -61.61 -13.68 -7.54
N CYS A 355 -61.22 -14.13 -6.34
CA CYS A 355 -62.12 -14.17 -5.18
C CYS A 355 -62.76 -12.80 -4.92
N THR A 356 -62.00 -11.73 -5.17
CA THR A 356 -62.39 -10.34 -5.00
C THR A 356 -63.52 -9.88 -5.92
N ASP A 357 -63.79 -10.59 -7.00
CA ASP A 357 -64.86 -10.23 -7.95
C ASP A 357 -66.26 -10.39 -7.32
N CYS A 358 -66.39 -11.28 -6.33
CA CYS A 358 -67.65 -11.57 -5.65
C CYS A 358 -67.60 -11.37 -4.14
N HIS A 359 -66.44 -11.63 -3.50
CA HIS A 359 -66.31 -11.63 -2.04
C HIS A 359 -65.69 -10.35 -1.46
N GLY A 360 -65.24 -9.42 -2.30
CA GLY A 360 -64.48 -8.25 -1.82
C GLY A 360 -63.02 -8.57 -1.51
N GLN A 361 -62.28 -7.58 -1.03
CA GLN A 361 -60.87 -7.71 -0.68
C GLN A 361 -60.72 -8.25 0.75
N ALA A 362 -59.53 -8.76 1.08
CA ALA A 362 -59.25 -9.24 2.44
C ALA A 362 -59.47 -8.16 3.52
N HIS A 363 -59.42 -6.87 3.14
CA HIS A 363 -59.59 -5.76 4.07
C HIS A 363 -61.05 -5.40 4.39
N ASP A 364 -62.02 -5.75 3.55
CA ASP A 364 -63.41 -5.32 3.66
C ASP A 364 -64.44 -6.48 3.67
N LEU A 365 -63.96 -7.71 3.88
CA LEU A 365 -64.79 -8.90 4.05
C LEU A 365 -65.68 -8.76 5.30
N MET A 366 -66.93 -8.36 5.10
CA MET A 366 -67.91 -8.24 6.19
C MET A 366 -68.29 -9.64 6.69
N VAL A 367 -68.41 -9.80 8.02
CA VAL A 367 -69.01 -11.01 8.60
C VAL A 367 -70.49 -11.07 8.22
N GLY A 368 -70.85 -12.02 7.35
CA GLY A 368 -72.22 -12.29 6.90
C GLY A 368 -72.97 -13.27 7.80
#